data_AF-A0A761QI76-F1
#
_entry.id   AF-A0A761QI76-F1
#
_cell.length_a   1.000
_cell.length_b   1.000
_cell.length_c   1.000
_cell.angle_alpha   90.00
_cell.angle_beta   90.00
_cell.angle_gamma   90.00
#
_symmetry.space_group_name_H-M   'P 1'
#
loop_
_entity.id
_entity.type
_entity.pdbx_description
1 polymer ?
#
loop_
_entity_poly.entity_id
_entity_poly.type
_entity_poly.pdbx_seq_one_letter_code
_entity_poly.pdbx_strand_id
1 'polypeptide(L)'
;MKLLLLTGATGFLGGAVLDKLLDNCNNINLLLLVRAPTPQAGLERIKENMRKFNVCEERLHALTNDNILPGDLNNPEAFLMDPRIDEVTHVINCAAIASFGNNPFIWNVNVTGTLAFARRMAKVAGLKRFLHVGTAMSCTPHTGSLVKEESASSE
;
A
#
# COMPACT_ATOMS: atom_id res chain seq x y z
N MET A 1 -10.02 -12.53 -12.89
CA MET A 1 -8.96 -11.51 -13.07
C MET A 1 -8.38 -11.17 -11.70
N LYS A 2 -7.08 -10.89 -11.56
CA LYS A 2 -6.50 -10.53 -10.26
C LYS A 2 -6.66 -9.02 -10.05
N LEU A 3 -7.36 -8.60 -9.00
CA LEU A 3 -7.34 -7.21 -8.52
C LEU A 3 -6.33 -7.09 -7.37
N LEU A 4 -5.29 -6.28 -7.58
CA LEU A 4 -4.24 -5.99 -6.60
C LEU A 4 -4.43 -4.59 -6.04
N LEU A 5 -4.61 -4.51 -4.72
CA LEU A 5 -4.61 -3.25 -3.97
C LEU A 5 -3.19 -2.93 -3.48
N LEU A 6 -2.64 -1.80 -3.93
CA LEU A 6 -1.37 -1.26 -3.48
C LEU A 6 -1.60 0.00 -2.64
N THR A 7 -1.06 0.01 -1.42
CA THR A 7 -0.99 1.23 -0.60
C THR A 7 0.42 1.82 -0.65
N GLY A 8 0.55 3.14 -0.55
CA GLY A 8 1.86 3.80 -0.46
C GLY A 8 2.59 3.98 -1.79
N ALA A 9 1.87 3.86 -2.92
CA ALA A 9 2.43 4.04 -4.27
C ALA A 9 2.99 5.45 -4.56
N THR A 10 2.64 6.45 -3.74
CA THR A 10 3.24 7.80 -3.79
C THR A 10 4.54 7.93 -2.98
N GLY A 11 5.00 6.85 -2.34
CA GLY A 11 6.25 6.79 -1.60
C GLY A 11 7.40 6.22 -2.43
N PHE A 12 8.57 6.06 -1.82
CA PHE A 12 9.75 5.50 -2.50
C PHE A 12 9.59 4.01 -2.78
N LEU A 13 9.52 3.16 -1.75
CA LEU A 13 9.40 1.71 -1.93
C LEU A 13 8.09 1.30 -2.64
N GLY A 14 6.96 1.87 -2.23
CA GLY A 14 5.69 1.61 -2.90
C GLY A 14 5.67 2.10 -4.35
N GLY A 15 6.40 3.17 -4.67
CA GLY A 15 6.59 3.64 -6.04
C GLY A 15 7.42 2.67 -6.88
N ALA A 16 8.53 2.15 -6.35
CA ALA A 16 9.33 1.13 -7.01
C ALA A 16 8.54 -0.17 -7.26
N VAL A 17 7.66 -0.56 -6.33
CA VAL A 17 6.72 -1.68 -6.52
C VAL A 17 5.77 -1.39 -7.68
N LEU A 18 5.18 -0.19 -7.74
CA LEU A 18 4.28 0.18 -8.83
C LEU A 18 4.97 0.18 -10.20
N ASP A 19 6.19 0.72 -10.30
CA ASP A 19 6.97 0.65 -11.55
C ASP A 19 7.13 -0.80 -12.03
N LYS A 20 7.52 -1.72 -11.14
CA LYS A 20 7.64 -3.14 -11.48
C LYS A 20 6.32 -3.81 -11.85
N LEU A 21 5.21 -3.38 -11.27
CA LEU A 21 3.89 -3.86 -11.64
C LEU A 21 3.49 -3.36 -13.04
N LEU A 22 3.78 -2.10 -13.36
CA LEU A 22 3.52 -1.52 -14.69
C LEU A 22 4.36 -2.15 -15.81
N ASP A 23 5.51 -2.76 -15.49
CA ASP A 23 6.35 -3.48 -16.46
C ASP A 23 5.79 -4.87 -16.84
N ASN A 24 5.08 -5.54 -15.93
CA ASN A 24 4.90 -7.00 -16.00
C ASN A 24 3.43 -7.49 -16.03
N CYS A 25 2.45 -6.59 -16.04
CA CYS A 25 1.07 -6.96 -15.68
C CYS A 25 0.07 -6.89 -16.84
N ASN A 26 0.18 -7.76 -17.84
CA ASN A 26 -0.92 -7.96 -18.81
C ASN A 26 -2.17 -8.63 -18.20
N ASN A 27 -2.15 -9.00 -16.90
CA ASN A 27 -3.24 -9.77 -16.28
C ASN A 27 -3.52 -9.41 -14.80
N ILE A 28 -3.11 -8.21 -14.36
CA ILE A 28 -3.40 -7.70 -13.02
C ILE A 28 -4.05 -6.33 -13.14
N ASN A 29 -5.25 -6.19 -12.58
CA ASN A 29 -5.88 -4.89 -12.36
C ASN A 29 -5.30 -4.26 -11.11
N LEU A 30 -5.01 -2.97 -11.19
CA LEU A 30 -4.48 -2.19 -10.07
C LEU A 30 -5.58 -1.35 -9.43
N LEU A 31 -5.62 -1.39 -8.11
CA LEU A 31 -6.31 -0.43 -7.26
C LEU A 31 -5.25 0.22 -6.36
N LEU A 32 -5.18 1.54 -6.34
CA LEU A 32 -4.12 2.30 -5.69
C LEU A 32 -4.74 3.16 -4.60
N LEU A 33 -4.43 2.87 -3.33
CA LEU A 33 -4.87 3.70 -2.21
C LEU A 33 -4.03 4.98 -2.16
N VAL A 34 -4.67 6.13 -2.37
CA VAL A 34 -3.99 7.43 -2.43
C VAL A 34 -4.75 8.45 -1.57
N ARG A 35 -4.03 9.18 -0.72
CA ARG A 35 -4.60 10.32 0.00
C ARG A 35 -4.88 11.44 -0.99
N ALA A 36 -6.12 11.64 -1.40
CA ALA A 36 -6.47 12.70 -2.35
C ALA A 36 -7.94 13.08 -2.19
N PRO A 37 -8.32 14.33 -2.50
CA PRO A 37 -9.73 14.73 -2.46
C PRO A 37 -10.57 14.08 -3.56
N THR A 38 -9.95 13.68 -4.68
CA THR A 38 -10.63 13.08 -5.83
C THR A 38 -9.75 12.01 -6.48
N PRO A 39 -10.33 11.05 -7.23
CA PRO A 39 -9.58 10.10 -8.04
C PRO A 39 -8.60 10.78 -9.00
N GLN A 40 -9.01 11.87 -9.67
CA GLN A 40 -8.15 12.64 -10.58
C GLN A 40 -6.91 13.20 -9.87
N ALA A 41 -7.09 13.83 -8.71
CA ALA A 41 -5.97 14.35 -7.93
C ALA A 41 -5.04 13.21 -7.46
N GLY A 42 -5.60 12.05 -7.11
CA GLY A 42 -4.83 10.87 -6.76
C GLY A 42 -4.04 10.31 -7.95
N LEU A 43 -4.64 10.28 -9.14
CA LEU A 43 -4.00 9.84 -10.38
C LEU A 43 -2.80 10.72 -10.72
N GLU A 44 -2.96 12.05 -10.65
CA GLU A 44 -1.86 12.98 -10.92
C GLU A 44 -0.72 12.82 -9.92
N ARG A 45 -1.01 12.63 -8.63
CA ARG A 45 0.02 12.33 -7.63
C ARG A 45 0.79 11.04 -7.93
N ILE A 46 0.11 10.00 -8.42
CA ILE A 46 0.74 8.75 -8.82
C ILE A 46 1.64 8.99 -10.04
N LYS A 47 1.12 9.63 -11.09
CA LYS A 47 1.88 9.93 -12.31
C LYS A 47 3.11 10.78 -12.02
N GLU A 48 2.97 11.81 -11.18
CA GLU A 48 4.10 12.64 -10.75
C GLU A 48 5.16 11.81 -10.01
N ASN A 49 4.75 10.89 -9.14
CA ASN A 49 5.71 10.00 -8.47
C ASN A 49 6.37 9.06 -9.48
N MET A 50 5.61 8.46 -10.40
CA MET A 50 6.14 7.51 -11.40
C MET A 50 7.11 8.17 -12.39
N ARG A 51 6.93 9.44 -12.72
CA ARG A 51 7.94 10.22 -13.47
C ARG A 51 9.28 10.30 -12.75
N LYS A 52 9.29 10.36 -11.40
CA LYS A 52 10.53 10.32 -10.59
C LYS A 52 11.23 8.95 -10.67
N PHE A 53 10.50 7.90 -11.03
CA PHE A 53 11.03 6.56 -11.32
C PHE A 53 11.37 6.38 -12.82
N ASN A 54 11.29 7.43 -13.64
CA ASN A 54 11.50 7.40 -15.09
C ASN A 54 10.55 6.45 -15.85
N VAL A 55 9.34 6.25 -15.35
CA VAL A 55 8.28 5.55 -16.09
C VAL A 55 7.83 6.42 -17.27
N CYS A 56 7.81 5.86 -18.49
CA CYS A 56 7.44 6.61 -19.69
C CYS A 56 5.94 6.94 -19.75
N GLU A 57 5.57 8.03 -20.43
CA GLU A 57 4.17 8.50 -20.46
C GLU A 57 3.21 7.46 -21.07
N GLU A 58 3.65 6.66 -22.05
CA GLU A 58 2.81 5.61 -22.65
C GLU A 58 2.33 4.61 -21.60
N ARG A 59 3.21 4.24 -20.65
CA ARG A 59 2.86 3.37 -19.51
C ARG A 59 1.96 4.09 -18.51
N LEU A 60 2.19 5.39 -18.27
CA LEU A 60 1.34 6.19 -17.38
C LEU A 60 -0.07 6.37 -17.93
N HIS A 61 -0.25 6.38 -19.24
CA HIS A 61 -1.57 6.49 -19.88
C HIS A 61 -2.45 5.26 -19.63
N ALA A 62 -1.87 4.10 -19.28
CA ALA A 62 -2.62 2.93 -18.86
C ALA A 62 -3.30 3.10 -17.49
N LEU A 63 -2.84 4.06 -16.68
CA LEU A 63 -3.48 4.40 -15.40
C LEU A 63 -4.60 5.42 -15.62
N THR A 64 -5.79 5.07 -15.15
CA THR A 64 -7.00 5.89 -15.19
C THR A 64 -7.49 6.20 -13.77
N ASN A 65 -8.54 7.03 -13.68
CA ASN A 65 -9.20 7.33 -12.41
C ASN A 65 -9.77 6.09 -11.72
N ASP A 66 -10.11 5.04 -12.48
CA ASP A 66 -10.68 3.79 -11.93
C ASP A 66 -9.64 3.01 -11.12
N ASN A 67 -8.35 3.21 -11.42
CA ASN A 67 -7.27 2.64 -10.62
C ASN A 67 -7.12 3.32 -9.26
N ILE A 68 -7.76 4.46 -9.01
CA ILE A 68 -7.54 5.24 -7.80
C ILE A 68 -8.64 4.97 -6.78
N LEU A 69 -8.20 4.64 -5.57
CA LEU A 69 -9.01 4.58 -4.36
C LEU A 69 -8.60 5.73 -3.44
N PRO A 70 -9.34 6.85 -3.43
CA PRO A 70 -9.12 7.91 -2.46
C PRO A 70 -9.31 7.38 -1.02
N GLY A 71 -8.32 7.58 -0.16
CA GLY A 71 -8.40 7.13 1.22
C GLY A 71 -7.13 7.37 2.03
N ASP A 72 -7.24 7.22 3.35
CA ASP A 72 -6.15 7.43 4.29
C ASP A 72 -6.18 6.33 5.36
N LEU A 73 -5.03 5.73 5.66
CA LEU A 73 -4.91 4.81 6.79
C LEU A 73 -5.11 5.51 8.14
N ASN A 74 -4.93 6.83 8.21
CA ASN A 74 -5.25 7.60 9.41
C ASN A 74 -6.76 7.68 9.69
N ASN A 75 -7.62 7.53 8.67
CA ASN A 75 -9.08 7.54 8.78
C ASN A 75 -9.66 6.51 7.79
N PRO A 76 -9.56 5.20 8.11
CA PRO A 76 -9.73 4.16 7.12
C PRO A 76 -11.19 3.88 6.75
N GLU A 77 -12.15 4.29 7.58
CA GLU A 77 -13.56 3.89 7.51
C GLU A 77 -14.15 4.08 6.11
N ALA A 78 -13.89 5.22 5.48
CA ALA A 78 -14.46 5.56 4.18
C ALA A 78 -13.99 4.60 3.07
N PHE A 79 -12.68 4.36 2.95
CA PHE A 79 -12.16 3.51 1.86
C PHE A 79 -12.41 2.03 2.13
N LEU A 80 -12.50 1.61 3.40
CA LEU A 80 -12.82 0.22 3.76
C LEU A 80 -14.24 -0.19 3.37
N MET A 81 -15.12 0.78 3.15
CA MET A 81 -16.49 0.57 2.69
C MET A 81 -16.65 0.71 1.16
N ASP A 82 -15.58 1.04 0.42
CA ASP A 82 -15.64 1.09 -1.04
C ASP A 82 -15.95 -0.33 -1.59
N PRO A 83 -16.96 -0.49 -2.48
CA PRO A 83 -17.38 -1.80 -2.96
C PRO A 83 -16.27 -2.55 -3.69
N ARG A 84 -15.30 -1.85 -4.29
CA ARG A 84 -14.14 -2.47 -4.95
C ARG A 84 -13.25 -3.24 -3.99
N ILE A 85 -13.31 -2.96 -2.67
CA ILE A 85 -12.58 -3.71 -1.64
C ILE A 85 -12.98 -5.18 -1.64
N ASP A 86 -14.26 -5.50 -1.89
CA ASP A 86 -14.73 -6.89 -1.89
C ASP A 86 -14.25 -7.70 -3.11
N GLU A 87 -13.78 -7.02 -4.15
CA GLU A 87 -13.19 -7.62 -5.34
C GLU A 87 -11.68 -7.84 -5.21
N VAL A 88 -11.04 -7.29 -4.18
CA VAL A 88 -9.58 -7.36 -4.01
C VAL A 88 -9.14 -8.79 -3.71
N THR A 89 -8.22 -9.27 -4.53
CA THR A 89 -7.66 -10.63 -4.42
C THR A 89 -6.25 -10.63 -3.82
N HIS A 90 -5.49 -9.55 -3.99
CA HIS A 90 -4.13 -9.42 -3.51
C HIS A 90 -3.92 -8.03 -2.91
N VAL A 91 -3.18 -7.96 -1.81
CA VAL A 91 -2.78 -6.69 -1.19
C VAL A 91 -1.27 -6.63 -1.07
N ILE A 92 -0.70 -5.48 -1.43
CA ILE A 92 0.64 -5.07 -1.02
C ILE A 92 0.48 -3.77 -0.22
N ASN A 93 0.69 -3.85 1.09
CA ASN A 93 0.59 -2.71 1.98
C ASN A 93 1.98 -2.10 2.22
N CYS A 94 2.34 -1.06 1.46
CA CYS A 94 3.58 -0.29 1.65
C CYS A 94 3.37 1.05 2.36
N ALA A 95 2.11 1.49 2.57
CA ALA A 95 1.84 2.74 3.25
C ALA A 95 2.20 2.65 4.74
N ALA A 96 3.05 3.58 5.17
CA ALA A 96 3.41 3.83 6.55
C ALA A 96 3.90 5.27 6.70
N ILE A 97 3.89 5.78 7.92
CA ILE A 97 4.72 6.94 8.30
C ILE A 97 6.06 6.39 8.75
N ALA A 98 7.07 6.51 7.88
CA ALA A 98 8.45 6.09 8.13
C ALA A 98 9.30 7.26 8.67
N SER A 99 8.89 7.82 9.81
CA SER A 99 9.58 8.94 10.47
C SER A 99 10.23 8.49 11.77
N PHE A 100 11.49 8.88 12.00
CA PHE A 100 12.16 8.78 13.30
C PHE A 100 11.86 9.96 14.23
N GLY A 101 11.33 11.06 13.68
CA GLY A 101 10.88 12.21 14.44
C GLY A 101 9.47 12.05 15.00
N ASN A 102 9.09 12.96 15.91
CA ASN A 102 7.75 12.97 16.49
C ASN A 102 6.70 13.29 15.43
N ASN A 103 5.80 12.34 15.15
CA ASN A 103 4.64 12.56 14.29
C ASN A 103 3.42 11.94 14.97
N PRO A 104 2.38 12.76 15.27
CA PRO A 104 1.24 12.33 16.09
C PRO A 104 0.40 11.24 15.41
N PHE A 105 0.55 11.05 14.10
CA PHE A 105 -0.21 10.06 13.33
C PHE A 105 0.51 8.71 13.19
N ILE A 106 1.76 8.55 13.67
CA ILE A 106 2.52 7.29 13.50
C ILE A 106 1.74 6.11 14.03
N TRP A 107 1.24 6.19 15.26
CA TRP A 107 0.49 5.09 15.87
C TRP A 107 -0.78 4.80 15.08
N ASN A 108 -1.52 5.84 14.72
CA ASN A 108 -2.80 5.67 14.07
C ASN A 108 -2.64 5.10 12.66
N VAL A 109 -1.66 5.56 11.86
CA VAL A 109 -1.40 5.03 10.52
C VAL A 109 -0.78 3.63 10.57
N ASN A 110 0.30 3.45 11.33
CA ASN A 110 1.12 2.23 11.26
C ASN A 110 0.54 1.08 12.08
N VAL A 111 -0.28 1.37 13.10
CA VAL A 111 -0.87 0.35 14.00
C VAL A 111 -2.38 0.27 13.81
N THR A 112 -3.12 1.26 14.29
CA THR A 112 -4.59 1.19 14.37
C THR A 112 -5.24 1.05 12.99
N GLY A 113 -4.89 1.95 12.07
CA GLY A 113 -5.42 1.99 10.70
C GLY A 113 -4.97 0.81 9.86
N THR A 114 -3.69 0.43 9.99
CA THR A 114 -3.16 -0.78 9.35
C THR A 114 -3.88 -2.05 9.85
N LEU A 115 -4.15 -2.16 11.15
CA LEU A 115 -4.90 -3.28 11.72
C LEU A 115 -6.37 -3.28 11.27
N ALA A 116 -7.02 -2.12 11.23
CA ALA A 116 -8.38 -1.99 10.72
C ALA A 116 -8.46 -2.43 9.25
N PHE A 117 -7.49 -2.01 8.43
CA PHE A 117 -7.37 -2.44 7.04
C PHE A 117 -7.16 -3.95 6.92
N ALA A 118 -6.21 -4.52 7.65
CA ALA A 118 -5.96 -5.96 7.65
C ALA A 118 -7.20 -6.76 8.09
N ARG A 119 -7.91 -6.32 9.14
CA ARG A 119 -9.16 -6.94 9.62
C ARG A 119 -10.28 -6.88 8.58
N ARG A 120 -10.40 -5.78 7.84
CA ARG A 120 -11.37 -5.67 6.74
C ARG A 120 -11.02 -6.63 5.61
N MET A 121 -9.75 -6.69 5.23
CA MET A 121 -9.29 -7.58 4.17
C MET A 121 -9.45 -9.06 4.55
N ALA A 122 -9.26 -9.43 5.82
CA ALA A 122 -9.53 -10.79 6.31
C ALA A 122 -10.99 -11.25 6.14
N LYS A 123 -11.93 -10.31 5.96
CA LYS A 123 -13.35 -10.60 5.70
C LYS A 123 -13.69 -10.67 4.21
N VAL A 124 -12.77 -10.29 3.32
CA VAL A 124 -12.97 -10.35 1.87
C VAL A 124 -12.82 -11.80 1.41
N ALA A 125 -13.93 -12.43 1.03
CA ALA A 125 -13.96 -13.84 0.63
C ALA A 125 -13.02 -14.18 -0.54
N GLY A 126 -12.79 -13.20 -1.44
CA GLY A 126 -11.92 -13.33 -2.60
C GLY A 126 -10.42 -13.20 -2.32
N LEU A 127 -10.02 -12.78 -1.10
CA LEU A 127 -8.63 -12.51 -0.79
C LEU A 127 -7.78 -13.78 -0.86
N LYS A 128 -6.67 -13.70 -1.61
CA LYS A 128 -5.70 -14.79 -1.78
C LYS A 128 -4.38 -14.50 -1.08
N ARG A 129 -3.99 -13.23 -0.95
CA ARG A 129 -2.73 -12.85 -0.33
C ARG A 129 -2.76 -11.43 0.22
N PHE A 130 -2.21 -11.25 1.41
CA PHE A 130 -1.94 -9.95 2.00
C PHE A 130 -0.44 -9.88 2.34
N LEU A 131 0.29 -8.98 1.69
CA LEU A 131 1.69 -8.71 1.97
C LEU A 131 1.80 -7.37 2.72
N HIS A 132 2.26 -7.42 3.96
CA HIS A 132 2.59 -6.24 4.74
C HIS A 132 4.08 -5.94 4.67
N VAL A 133 4.45 -4.72 4.30
CA VAL A 133 5.85 -4.30 4.35
C VAL A 133 6.16 -3.75 5.74
N GLY A 134 6.83 -4.58 6.55
CA GLY A 134 7.34 -4.20 7.87
C GLY A 134 8.71 -3.52 7.82
N THR A 135 9.37 -3.45 8.98
CA THR A 135 10.73 -2.92 9.14
C THR A 135 11.50 -3.79 10.12
N ALA A 136 12.77 -4.08 9.84
CA ALA A 136 13.64 -4.81 10.77
C ALA A 136 13.80 -4.11 12.12
N MET A 137 13.52 -2.79 12.19
CA MET A 137 13.52 -2.03 13.43
C MET A 137 12.46 -2.51 14.44
N SER A 138 11.44 -3.28 14.02
CA SER A 138 10.45 -3.83 14.93
C SER A 138 11.01 -4.90 15.87
N CYS A 139 12.18 -5.47 15.57
CA CYS A 139 12.79 -6.53 16.37
C CYS A 139 13.55 -6.02 17.60
N THR A 140 13.78 -4.70 17.72
CA THR A 140 14.56 -4.05 18.80
C THR A 140 15.77 -4.88 19.29
N PRO A 141 16.70 -5.26 18.40
CA PRO A 141 17.79 -6.16 18.75
C PRO A 141 18.78 -5.49 19.71
N HIS A 142 19.41 -6.31 20.56
CA HIS A 142 20.62 -5.87 21.26
C HIS A 142 21.75 -5.59 20.26
N THR A 143 22.59 -4.61 20.55
CA THR A 143 23.77 -4.29 19.71
C THR A 143 24.63 -5.54 19.48
N GLY A 144 24.98 -5.83 18.23
CA GLY A 144 25.80 -6.98 17.85
C GLY A 144 25.06 -8.33 17.83
N SER A 145 23.74 -8.34 18.10
CA SER A 145 22.93 -9.56 17.99
C SER A 145 22.39 -9.75 16.57
N LEU A 146 22.28 -11.01 16.15
CA LEU A 146 21.64 -11.42 14.91
C LEU A 146 20.20 -11.86 15.22
N VAL A 147 19.22 -11.16 14.68
CA VAL A 147 17.83 -11.61 14.68
C VAL A 147 17.56 -12.32 13.37
N LYS A 148 17.13 -13.58 13.44
CA LYS A 148 16.71 -14.32 12.26
C LYS A 148 15.20 -14.23 12.10
N GLU A 149 14.71 -14.35 10.87
CA GLU A 149 13.27 -14.33 10.58
C GLU A 149 12.52 -15.46 11.29
N GLU A 150 13.16 -16.62 11.46
CA GLU A 150 12.65 -17.78 12.22
C GLU A 150 12.56 -17.54 13.74
N SER A 151 13.20 -16.49 14.25
CA SER A 151 13.28 -16.20 15.69
C SER A 151 12.11 -15.37 16.22
N ALA A 152 11.21 -14.91 15.36
CA ALA A 152 10.02 -14.19 15.78
C ALA A 152 9.08 -15.15 16.52
N SER A 153 9.07 -15.08 17.84
CA SER A 153 8.15 -15.82 18.70
C SER A 153 6.71 -15.46 18.32
N SER A 154 5.92 -16.49 18.04
CA SER A 154 4.46 -16.42 18.03
C SER A 154 4.00 -16.09 19.45
N GLU A 155 3.69 -14.80 19.70
CA GLU A 155 2.84 -14.38 20.81
C GLU A 155 1.36 -14.61 20.48
#